data_AF-A0A7X7RRY0-F1
#
_entry.id   AF-A0A7X7RRY0-F1
#
_cell.length_a   1.000
_cell.length_b   1.000
_cell.length_c   1.000
_cell.angle_alpha   90.00
_cell.angle_beta   90.00
_cell.angle_gamma   90.00
#
_symmetry.space_group_name_H-M   'P 1'
#
loop_
_entity.id
_entity.type
_entity.pdbx_description
1 polymer ?
#
loop_
_entity_poly.entity_id
_entity_poly.type
_entity_poly.pdbx_seq_one_letter_code
_entity_poly.pdbx_strand_id
1 'polypeptide(L)'
;MNNEQNANQEAVYGIAPMLSKERTHGFMAIAAVTIVYSLAPWCFTQGGTIISVLGLKAALTNMLGVIVLFSIIYLLTVVIPTREGIDTWIYQRAVFGYKGIVIIWFVAIFATWGWEAVLTGIHGTSISGLYTIATGNVLPDSVIPWLGSTCVIVGFIIALMGPNIITKISYVVIPGVVIACIVLFYYVFSNYSWSELMQLEAIYPISENFRENYMVATEWNLAFVCAWYTVLGVIPRLGKSEKGSYWGFMVGYGVVYALIACVG
;
A
#
# COMPACT_ATOMS: atom_id res chain seq x y z
N MET A 1 27.43 -4.71 24.35
CA MET A 1 26.09 -5.04 23.84
C MET A 1 26.03 -6.55 23.66
N ASN A 2 25.02 -7.22 24.22
CA ASN A 2 24.95 -8.69 24.26
C ASN A 2 24.65 -9.28 22.86
N ASN A 3 25.33 -10.37 22.49
CA ASN A 3 25.16 -11.03 21.19
C ASN A 3 23.69 -11.43 20.89
N GLU A 4 22.89 -11.74 21.92
CA GLU A 4 21.45 -12.02 21.77
C GLU A 4 20.61 -10.78 21.42
N GLN A 5 21.00 -9.58 21.87
CA GLN A 5 20.34 -8.35 21.45
C GLN A 5 20.66 -8.01 20.00
N ASN A 6 21.90 -8.24 19.56
CA ASN A 6 22.28 -8.06 18.16
C ASN A 6 21.57 -9.08 17.25
N ALA A 7 21.50 -10.35 17.66
CA ALA A 7 20.78 -11.39 16.90
C ALA A 7 19.27 -11.10 16.80
N ASN A 8 18.64 -10.66 17.90
CA ASN A 8 17.24 -10.25 17.89
C ASN A 8 17.01 -9.00 17.02
N GLN A 9 17.95 -8.05 17.03
CA GLN A 9 17.89 -6.88 16.13
C GLN A 9 18.05 -7.30 14.67
N GLU A 10 19.00 -8.16 14.34
CA GLU A 10 19.23 -8.65 12.97
C GLU A 10 18.08 -9.51 12.43
N ALA A 11 17.42 -10.29 13.29
CA ALA A 11 16.19 -11.02 12.96
C ALA A 11 15.01 -10.06 12.70
N VAL A 12 14.89 -9.00 13.51
CA VAL A 12 13.92 -7.92 13.29
C VAL A 12 14.22 -7.13 12.01
N TYR A 13 15.49 -6.93 11.64
CA TYR A 13 15.89 -6.31 10.36
C TYR A 13 15.86 -7.27 9.17
N GLY A 14 15.59 -8.56 9.38
CA GLY A 14 15.36 -9.54 8.31
C GLY A 14 16.59 -10.18 7.71
N ILE A 15 17.73 -10.05 8.38
CA ILE A 15 19.00 -10.64 7.92
C ILE A 15 19.09 -12.10 8.38
N ALA A 16 18.57 -12.40 9.57
CA ALA A 16 18.52 -13.74 10.14
C ALA A 16 17.10 -14.35 10.10
N PRO A 17 16.95 -15.68 9.94
CA PRO A 17 15.66 -16.35 10.03
C PRO A 17 15.02 -16.21 11.42
N MET A 18 13.70 -16.02 11.45
CA MET A 18 12.90 -16.00 12.69
C MET A 18 12.59 -17.41 13.17
N LEU A 19 12.99 -17.74 14.40
CA LEU A 19 12.64 -19.04 14.99
C LEU A 19 11.13 -19.11 15.25
N SER A 20 10.54 -20.30 15.13
CA SER A 20 9.09 -20.50 15.34
C SER A 20 8.61 -20.01 16.72
N LYS A 21 9.47 -20.05 17.74
CA LYS A 21 9.16 -19.57 19.10
C LYS A 21 9.17 -18.05 19.24
N GLU A 22 9.85 -17.35 18.34
CA GLU A 22 9.99 -15.88 18.33
C GLU A 22 8.90 -15.20 17.51
N ARG A 23 8.07 -15.97 16.80
CA ARG A 23 6.99 -15.45 15.96
C ARG A 23 5.85 -14.92 16.81
N THR A 24 5.55 -13.64 16.64
CA THR A 24 4.60 -12.91 17.48
C THR A 24 3.21 -12.77 16.87
N HIS A 25 3.08 -12.84 15.54
CA HIS A 25 1.84 -12.44 14.85
C HIS A 25 0.93 -13.64 14.58
N GLY A 26 -0.26 -13.65 15.18
CA GLY A 26 -1.36 -14.52 14.76
C GLY A 26 -2.17 -13.91 13.60
N PHE A 27 -3.23 -14.60 13.16
CA PHE A 27 -4.13 -14.11 12.09
C PHE A 27 -4.57 -12.66 12.28
N MET A 28 -5.11 -12.32 13.46
CA MET A 28 -5.61 -10.97 13.73
C MET A 28 -4.51 -9.90 13.69
N ALA A 29 -3.31 -10.23 14.15
CA ALA A 29 -2.19 -9.31 14.12
C ALA A 29 -1.71 -9.08 12.68
N ILE A 30 -1.63 -10.14 11.86
CA ILE A 30 -1.31 -10.01 10.43
C ILE A 30 -2.38 -9.19 9.72
N ALA A 31 -3.67 -9.51 9.91
CA ALA A 31 -4.77 -8.78 9.30
C ALA A 31 -4.77 -7.29 9.69
N ALA A 32 -4.56 -6.98 10.97
CA ALA A 32 -4.49 -5.60 11.43
C ALA A 32 -3.33 -4.85 10.75
N VAL A 33 -2.13 -5.45 10.69
CA VAL A 33 -0.98 -4.81 10.05
C VAL A 33 -1.23 -4.62 8.55
N THR A 34 -1.76 -5.61 7.84
CA THR A 34 -2.00 -5.50 6.39
C THR A 34 -3.13 -4.51 6.06
N ILE A 35 -4.13 -4.37 6.92
CA ILE A 35 -5.14 -3.32 6.83
C ILE A 35 -4.48 -1.94 6.90
N VAL A 36 -3.55 -1.74 7.84
CA VAL A 36 -2.83 -0.46 7.97
C VAL A 36 -2.07 -0.11 6.69
N TYR A 37 -1.39 -1.09 6.09
CA TYR A 37 -0.72 -0.90 4.80
C TYR A 37 -1.70 -0.51 3.68
N SER A 38 -2.91 -1.05 3.72
CA SER A 38 -3.96 -0.79 2.73
C SER A 38 -4.53 0.63 2.81
N LEU A 39 -4.35 1.32 3.94
CA LEU A 39 -4.78 2.71 4.16
C LEU A 39 -3.80 3.75 3.61
N ALA A 40 -2.82 3.33 2.82
CA ALA A 40 -1.84 4.24 2.28
C ALA A 40 -2.44 5.23 1.24
N PRO A 41 -1.94 6.47 1.15
CA PRO A 41 -2.48 7.50 0.26
C PRO A 41 -2.57 7.09 -1.21
N TRP A 42 -1.61 6.29 -1.70
CA TRP A 42 -1.58 5.82 -3.08
C TRP A 42 -2.77 4.93 -3.45
N CYS A 43 -3.35 4.20 -2.49
CA CYS A 43 -4.52 3.35 -2.74
C CYS A 43 -5.72 4.20 -3.16
N PHE A 44 -5.88 5.38 -2.54
CA PHE A 44 -6.94 6.32 -2.88
C PHE A 44 -6.71 6.92 -4.28
N THR A 45 -5.48 7.37 -4.58
CA THR A 45 -5.20 7.96 -5.90
C THR A 45 -5.34 6.95 -7.04
N GLN A 46 -4.96 5.69 -6.81
CA GLN A 46 -5.16 4.61 -7.76
C GLN A 46 -6.65 4.34 -7.96
N GLY A 47 -7.41 4.32 -6.86
CA GLY A 47 -8.88 4.35 -6.84
C GLY A 47 -9.50 5.37 -7.80
N GLY A 48 -9.25 6.64 -7.50
CA GLY A 48 -9.77 7.77 -8.26
C GLY A 48 -9.30 7.75 -9.72
N THR A 49 -8.08 7.29 -10.00
CA THR A 49 -7.58 7.14 -11.37
C THR A 49 -8.39 6.10 -12.16
N ILE A 50 -8.61 4.91 -11.61
CA ILE A 50 -9.40 3.86 -12.27
C ILE A 50 -10.86 4.29 -12.45
N ILE A 51 -11.45 4.96 -11.46
CA ILE A 51 -12.80 5.53 -11.56
C ILE A 51 -12.86 6.59 -12.65
N SER A 52 -11.84 7.45 -12.77
CA SER A 52 -11.79 8.47 -13.82
C SER A 52 -11.74 7.87 -15.23
N VAL A 53 -11.21 6.66 -15.39
CA VAL A 53 -11.09 5.97 -16.69
C VAL A 53 -12.33 5.12 -17.02
N LEU A 54 -13.00 4.57 -16.03
CA LEU A 54 -14.09 3.59 -16.23
C LEU A 54 -15.48 4.07 -15.83
N GLY A 55 -15.58 5.13 -15.02
CA GLY A 55 -16.77 5.42 -14.23
C GLY A 55 -16.91 4.48 -13.03
N LEU A 56 -17.72 4.87 -12.05
CA LEU A 56 -17.76 4.19 -10.74
C LEU A 56 -18.22 2.74 -10.86
N LYS A 57 -19.29 2.48 -11.61
CA LYS A 57 -19.88 1.13 -11.71
C LYS A 57 -18.90 0.08 -12.22
N ALA A 58 -18.18 0.40 -13.30
CA ALA A 58 -17.20 -0.50 -13.90
C ALA A 58 -15.92 -0.57 -13.08
N ALA A 59 -15.51 0.55 -12.45
CA ALA A 59 -14.38 0.58 -11.54
C ALA A 59 -14.58 -0.32 -10.31
N LEU A 60 -15.77 -0.32 -9.70
CA LEU A 60 -16.08 -1.19 -8.55
C LEU A 60 -15.92 -2.67 -8.91
N THR A 61 -16.47 -3.10 -10.06
CA THR A 61 -16.32 -4.49 -10.50
C THR A 61 -14.87 -4.82 -10.83
N ASN A 62 -14.12 -3.87 -11.37
CA ASN A 62 -12.72 -4.05 -11.68
C ASN A 62 -11.89 -4.18 -10.39
N MET A 63 -11.99 -3.23 -9.46
CA MET A 63 -11.24 -3.25 -8.20
C MET A 63 -11.62 -4.43 -7.33
N LEU A 64 -12.91 -4.58 -6.98
CA LEU A 64 -13.34 -5.66 -6.07
C LEU A 64 -13.19 -7.04 -6.70
N GLY A 65 -13.38 -7.16 -8.02
CA GLY A 65 -13.20 -8.41 -8.74
C GLY A 65 -11.73 -8.76 -8.91
N VAL A 66 -10.99 -7.93 -9.64
CA VAL A 66 -9.61 -8.22 -10.08
C VAL A 66 -8.66 -8.26 -8.90
N ILE A 67 -8.69 -7.28 -7.99
CA ILE A 67 -7.75 -7.23 -6.85
C ILE A 67 -7.96 -8.46 -5.96
N VAL A 68 -9.19 -8.77 -5.59
CA VAL A 68 -9.51 -9.89 -4.70
C VAL A 68 -9.18 -11.22 -5.38
N LEU A 69 -9.63 -11.44 -6.62
CA LEU A 69 -9.37 -12.69 -7.34
C LEU A 69 -7.88 -12.92 -7.56
N PHE A 70 -7.14 -11.89 -7.96
CA PHE A 70 -5.70 -12.01 -8.16
C PHE A 70 -4.96 -12.22 -6.84
N SER A 71 -5.38 -11.55 -5.77
CA SER A 71 -4.79 -11.71 -4.43
C SER A 71 -4.86 -13.16 -3.92
N ILE A 72 -5.91 -13.91 -4.26
CA ILE A 72 -6.01 -15.34 -3.88
C ILE A 72 -4.80 -16.13 -4.38
N ILE A 73 -4.37 -15.88 -5.62
CA ILE A 73 -3.23 -16.59 -6.22
C ILE A 73 -1.93 -15.97 -5.73
N TYR A 74 -1.85 -14.65 -5.78
CA TYR A 74 -0.62 -13.91 -5.52
C TYR A 74 -0.14 -14.03 -4.07
N LEU A 75 -1.07 -14.06 -3.12
CA LEU A 75 -0.75 -14.17 -1.69
C LEU A 75 -0.30 -15.58 -1.30
N LEU A 76 -0.35 -16.59 -2.18
CA LEU A 76 0.31 -17.87 -1.91
C LEU A 76 1.82 -17.70 -1.69
N THR A 77 2.41 -16.64 -2.23
CA THR A 77 3.82 -16.30 -2.00
C THR A 77 4.15 -16.01 -0.54
N VAL A 78 3.17 -15.69 0.32
CA VAL A 78 3.39 -15.42 1.76
C VAL A 78 3.61 -16.69 2.59
N VAL A 79 3.29 -17.86 2.03
CA VAL A 79 3.39 -19.15 2.74
C VAL A 79 4.84 -19.49 3.04
N ILE A 80 5.73 -19.34 2.06
CA ILE A 80 7.17 -19.63 2.22
C ILE A 80 7.82 -18.77 3.31
N PRO A 81 7.72 -17.42 3.30
CA PRO A 81 8.29 -16.59 4.34
C PRO A 81 7.67 -16.91 5.72
N THR A 82 6.39 -17.27 5.78
CA THR A 82 5.77 -17.73 7.03
C THR A 82 6.35 -19.06 7.52
N ARG A 83 6.54 -20.03 6.64
CA ARG A 83 7.03 -21.37 7.00
C ARG A 83 8.47 -21.32 7.49
N GLU A 84 9.33 -20.68 6.70
CA GLU A 84 10.78 -20.67 6.91
C GLU A 84 11.25 -19.52 7.82
N GLY A 85 10.41 -18.52 8.08
CA GLY A 85 10.80 -17.35 8.88
C GLY A 85 11.84 -16.46 8.19
N ILE A 86 11.98 -16.55 6.87
CA ILE A 86 12.94 -15.80 6.05
C ILE A 86 12.24 -14.77 5.17
N ASP A 87 12.97 -13.73 4.81
CA ASP A 87 12.47 -12.71 3.89
C ASP A 87 12.38 -13.20 2.44
N THR A 88 11.51 -12.57 1.64
CA THR A 88 11.39 -12.82 0.20
C THR A 88 12.72 -12.62 -0.53
N TRP A 89 13.48 -11.61 -0.13
CA TRP A 89 14.80 -11.34 -0.70
C TRP A 89 15.82 -12.44 -0.45
N ILE A 90 15.64 -13.24 0.61
CA ILE A 90 16.53 -14.35 0.95
C ILE A 90 16.16 -15.58 0.14
N TYR A 91 14.89 -16.00 0.13
CA TYR A 91 14.53 -17.24 -0.57
C TYR A 91 14.62 -17.09 -2.09
N GLN A 92 14.43 -15.89 -2.65
CA GLN A 92 14.61 -15.66 -4.09
C GLN A 92 16.05 -15.92 -4.55
N ARG A 93 17.05 -15.91 -3.66
CA ARG A 93 18.42 -16.33 -3.97
C ARG A 93 18.50 -17.81 -4.35
N ALA A 94 17.56 -18.64 -3.89
CA ALA A 94 17.48 -20.04 -4.30
C ALA A 94 17.04 -20.20 -5.77
N VAL A 95 16.30 -19.23 -6.31
CA VAL A 95 15.79 -19.24 -7.70
C VAL A 95 16.76 -18.52 -8.64
N PHE A 96 17.19 -17.31 -8.28
CA PHE A 96 17.98 -16.43 -9.16
C PHE A 96 19.48 -16.43 -8.85
N GLY A 97 19.90 -17.08 -7.77
CA GLY A 97 21.27 -17.00 -7.26
C GLY A 97 21.61 -15.65 -6.62
N TYR A 98 22.79 -15.58 -6.01
CA TYR A 98 23.28 -14.38 -5.31
C TYR A 98 23.52 -13.17 -6.23
N LYS A 99 23.81 -13.42 -7.52
CA LYS A 99 24.01 -12.33 -8.50
C LYS A 99 22.70 -11.94 -9.19
N GLY A 100 21.83 -12.91 -9.50
CA GLY A 100 20.56 -12.63 -10.19
C GLY A 100 19.58 -11.83 -9.33
N ILE A 101 19.60 -12.03 -8.01
CA ILE A 101 18.77 -11.24 -7.08
C ILE A 101 19.07 -9.73 -7.15
N VAL A 102 20.29 -9.35 -7.48
CA VAL A 102 20.68 -7.93 -7.62
C VAL A 102 19.94 -7.28 -8.79
N ILE A 103 19.75 -8.01 -9.89
CA ILE A 103 18.97 -7.53 -11.04
C ILE A 103 17.50 -7.34 -10.64
N ILE A 104 16.92 -8.33 -9.96
CA ILE A 104 15.53 -8.25 -9.46
C ILE A 104 15.35 -7.05 -8.51
N TRP A 105 16.33 -6.82 -7.64
CA TRP A 105 16.33 -5.68 -6.73
C TRP A 105 16.34 -4.33 -7.47
N PHE A 106 17.19 -4.17 -8.50
CA PHE A 106 17.17 -2.96 -9.31
C PHE A 106 15.84 -2.76 -10.04
N VAL A 107 15.32 -3.82 -10.67
CA VAL A 107 14.02 -3.78 -11.36
C VAL A 107 12.92 -3.33 -10.41
N ALA A 108 12.92 -3.83 -9.18
CA ALA A 108 11.94 -3.49 -8.17
C ALA A 108 11.99 -2.02 -7.77
N ILE A 109 13.19 -1.49 -7.48
CA ILE A 109 13.36 -0.09 -7.10
C ILE A 109 12.91 0.83 -8.23
N PHE A 110 13.33 0.56 -9.46
CA PHE A 110 12.93 1.38 -10.60
C PHE A 110 11.43 1.28 -10.89
N ALA A 111 10.82 0.12 -10.69
CA ALA A 111 9.39 -0.07 -10.86
C ALA A 111 8.56 0.67 -9.79
N THR A 112 9.07 0.82 -8.57
CA THR A 112 8.32 1.44 -7.46
C THR A 112 8.67 2.89 -7.21
N TRP A 113 9.82 3.39 -7.66
CA TRP A 113 10.29 4.76 -7.38
C TRP A 113 9.28 5.84 -7.80
N GLY A 114 8.54 5.63 -8.89
CA GLY A 114 7.50 6.58 -9.33
C GLY A 114 6.43 6.87 -8.28
N TRP A 115 6.12 5.91 -7.39
CA TRP A 115 5.12 6.09 -6.33
C TRP A 115 5.56 7.10 -5.27
N GLU A 116 6.87 7.20 -5.02
CA GLU A 116 7.41 8.19 -4.09
C GLU A 116 7.18 9.61 -4.63
N ALA A 117 7.29 9.81 -5.96
CA ALA A 117 6.98 11.09 -6.58
C ALA A 117 5.48 11.46 -6.42
N VAL A 118 4.58 10.49 -6.60
CA VAL A 118 3.13 10.70 -6.39
C VAL A 118 2.84 11.15 -4.96
N LEU A 119 3.47 10.51 -3.96
CA LEU A 119 3.33 10.90 -2.55
C LEU A 119 3.82 12.31 -2.25
N THR A 120 4.97 12.70 -2.81
CA THR A 120 5.45 14.07 -2.66
C THR A 120 4.48 15.08 -3.26
N GLY A 121 3.83 14.73 -4.38
CA GLY A 121 2.77 15.52 -4.98
C GLY A 121 1.58 15.71 -4.03
N ILE A 122 1.04 14.60 -3.51
CA ILE A 122 -0.09 14.62 -2.56
C ILE A 122 0.24 15.45 -1.33
N HIS A 123 1.44 15.29 -0.76
CA HIS A 123 1.89 16.06 0.39
C HIS A 123 1.99 17.55 0.09
N GLY A 124 2.60 17.91 -1.04
CA GLY A 124 2.75 19.31 -1.46
C GLY A 124 1.40 19.99 -1.67
N THR A 125 0.48 19.35 -2.39
CA THR A 125 -0.87 19.90 -2.64
C THR A 125 -1.69 19.99 -1.34
N SER A 126 -1.51 19.05 -0.42
CA SER A 126 -2.18 19.07 0.88
C SER A 126 -1.73 20.26 1.74
N ILE A 127 -0.41 20.52 1.83
CA ILE A 127 0.10 21.70 2.56
C ILE A 127 -0.34 22.99 1.86
N SER A 128 -0.31 23.04 0.53
CA SER A 128 -0.80 24.20 -0.21
C SER A 128 -2.27 24.48 0.09
N GLY A 129 -3.12 23.44 0.14
CA GLY A 129 -4.53 23.58 0.52
C GLY A 129 -4.71 24.13 1.94
N LEU A 130 -3.95 23.62 2.91
CA LEU A 130 -3.96 24.13 4.29
C LEU A 130 -3.51 25.58 4.38
N TYR A 131 -2.47 25.96 3.61
CA TYR A 131 -2.01 27.35 3.53
C TYR A 131 -3.08 28.29 2.97
N THR A 132 -3.77 27.88 1.90
CA THR A 132 -4.86 28.66 1.32
C THR A 132 -6.01 28.84 2.31
N ILE A 133 -6.39 27.79 3.05
CA ILE A 133 -7.44 27.88 4.07
C ILE A 133 -7.02 28.82 5.22
N ALA A 134 -5.76 28.77 5.64
CA ALA A 134 -5.27 29.56 6.78
C ALA A 134 -5.03 31.04 6.44
N THR A 135 -4.61 31.34 5.21
CA THR A 135 -4.14 32.69 4.83
C THR A 135 -4.98 33.39 3.78
N GLY A 136 -5.84 32.66 3.07
CA GLY A 136 -6.58 33.14 1.89
C GLY A 136 -5.72 33.31 0.63
N ASN A 137 -4.40 33.08 0.71
CA ASN A 137 -3.47 33.22 -0.41
C ASN A 137 -3.13 31.86 -1.02
N VAL A 138 -2.87 31.83 -2.32
CA VAL A 138 -2.47 30.62 -3.05
C VAL A 138 -0.95 30.60 -3.18
N LEU A 139 -0.33 29.46 -2.87
CA LEU A 139 1.11 29.28 -3.11
C LEU A 139 1.40 29.17 -4.62
N PRO A 140 2.52 29.73 -5.11
CA PRO A 140 2.92 29.53 -6.49
C PRO A 140 3.18 28.05 -6.80
N ASP A 141 2.72 27.58 -7.96
CA ASP A 141 2.87 26.18 -8.40
C ASP A 141 4.33 25.71 -8.41
N SER A 142 5.27 26.63 -8.67
CA SER A 142 6.71 26.33 -8.66
C SER A 142 7.25 25.93 -7.28
N VAL A 143 6.55 26.29 -6.19
CA VAL A 143 6.96 26.01 -4.80
C VAL A 143 6.43 24.65 -4.32
N ILE A 144 5.30 24.20 -4.87
CA ILE A 144 4.60 22.99 -4.42
C ILE A 144 5.50 21.74 -4.48
N PRO A 145 6.29 21.48 -5.54
CA PRO A 145 7.17 20.31 -5.59
C PRO A 145 8.26 20.32 -4.52
N TRP A 146 8.82 21.49 -4.22
CA TRP A 146 9.85 21.64 -3.17
C TRP A 146 9.27 21.39 -1.79
N LEU A 147 8.07 21.92 -1.54
CA LEU A 147 7.34 21.67 -0.31
C LEU A 147 6.95 20.20 -0.18
N GLY A 148 6.50 19.58 -1.28
CA GLY A 148 6.22 18.15 -1.38
C GLY A 148 7.43 17.30 -1.01
N SER A 149 8.61 17.64 -1.51
CA SER A 149 9.87 16.91 -1.27
C SER A 149 10.31 16.90 0.20
N THR A 150 9.74 17.78 1.04
CA THR A 150 10.03 17.78 2.49
C THR A 150 9.61 16.48 3.17
N CYS A 151 8.57 15.78 2.68
CA CYS A 151 8.15 14.51 3.28
C CYS A 151 9.20 13.40 3.12
N VAL A 152 10.03 13.45 2.06
CA VAL A 152 11.14 12.49 1.87
C VAL A 152 12.20 12.69 2.94
N ILE A 153 12.56 13.95 3.22
CA ILE A 153 13.55 14.28 4.25
C ILE A 153 13.03 13.90 5.64
N VAL A 154 11.77 14.27 5.95
CA VAL A 154 11.13 13.95 7.22
C VAL A 154 10.98 12.42 7.38
N GLY A 155 10.54 11.73 6.34
CA GLY A 155 10.41 10.28 6.30
C GLY A 155 11.75 9.57 6.50
N PHE A 156 12.82 10.07 5.87
CA PHE A 156 14.18 9.57 6.08
C PHE A 156 14.63 9.74 7.53
N ILE A 157 14.40 10.91 8.14
CA ILE A 157 14.72 11.15 9.55
C ILE A 157 13.93 10.18 10.45
N ILE A 158 12.63 10.01 10.22
CA ILE A 158 11.79 9.08 10.98
C ILE A 158 12.30 7.64 10.83
N ALA A 159 12.71 7.24 9.63
CA ALA A 159 13.25 5.91 9.37
C ALA A 159 14.55 5.66 10.15
N LEU A 160 15.44 6.65 10.26
CA LEU A 160 16.65 6.56 11.08
C LEU A 160 16.37 6.39 12.58
N MET A 161 15.20 6.82 13.07
CA MET A 161 14.79 6.65 14.47
C MET A 161 14.34 5.21 14.79
N GLY A 162 14.22 4.36 13.78
CA GLY A 162 13.95 2.93 13.92
C GLY A 162 12.46 2.55 14.03
N PRO A 163 12.16 1.24 14.00
CA PRO A 163 10.80 0.73 13.83
C PRO A 163 9.85 1.08 14.99
N ASN A 164 10.38 1.23 16.21
CA ASN A 164 9.57 1.57 17.38
C ASN A 164 8.90 2.95 17.27
N ILE A 165 9.56 3.92 16.64
CA ILE A 165 8.99 5.26 16.44
C ILE A 165 7.93 5.22 15.35
N ILE A 166 8.18 4.49 14.27
CA ILE A 166 7.22 4.28 13.18
C ILE A 166 5.91 3.71 13.74
N THR A 167 5.98 2.66 14.57
CA THR A 167 4.80 2.07 15.22
C THR A 167 4.01 3.08 16.06
N LYS A 168 4.70 3.94 16.83
CA LYS A 168 4.04 4.97 17.63
C LYS A 168 3.32 6.01 16.78
N ILE A 169 3.95 6.44 15.68
CA ILE A 169 3.34 7.38 14.74
C ILE A 169 2.10 6.74 14.10
N SER A 170 2.16 5.47 13.72
CA SER A 170 1.02 4.74 13.14
C SER A 170 -0.20 4.75 14.06
N TYR A 171 -0.04 4.68 15.39
CA TYR A 171 -1.17 4.76 16.33
C TYR A 171 -1.95 6.08 16.26
N VAL A 172 -1.36 7.15 15.73
CA VAL A 172 -2.03 8.44 15.51
C VAL A 172 -2.54 8.56 14.08
N VAL A 173 -1.72 8.15 13.10
CA VAL A 173 -2.05 8.29 11.68
C VAL A 173 -3.24 7.41 11.28
N ILE A 174 -3.28 6.15 11.75
CA ILE A 174 -4.35 5.20 11.35
C ILE A 174 -5.74 5.72 11.78
N PRO A 175 -5.98 6.10 13.06
CA PRO A 175 -7.27 6.69 13.43
C PRO A 175 -7.60 7.95 12.63
N GLY A 176 -6.60 8.79 12.34
CA GLY A 176 -6.79 10.01 11.54
C GLY A 176 -7.31 9.71 10.13
N VAL A 177 -6.71 8.73 9.45
CA VAL A 177 -7.15 8.30 8.11
C VAL A 177 -8.56 7.71 8.16
N VAL A 178 -8.86 6.87 9.17
CA VAL A 178 -10.20 6.29 9.32
C VAL A 178 -11.26 7.38 9.53
N ILE A 179 -10.97 8.38 10.37
CA ILE A 179 -11.86 9.52 10.59
C ILE A 179 -12.06 10.30 9.28
N ALA A 180 -10.99 10.56 8.53
CA ALA A 180 -11.08 11.24 7.24
C ALA A 180 -11.98 10.48 6.25
N CYS A 181 -11.83 9.15 6.15
CA CYS A 181 -12.70 8.31 5.33
C CYS A 181 -14.17 8.42 5.76
N ILE A 182 -14.47 8.37 7.07
CA ILE A 182 -15.83 8.51 7.59
C ILE A 182 -16.43 9.87 7.21
N VAL A 183 -15.65 10.94 7.35
CA VAL A 183 -16.07 12.30 6.97
C VAL A 183 -16.34 12.40 5.47
N LEU A 184 -15.46 11.84 4.64
CA LEU A 184 -15.66 11.80 3.18
C LEU A 184 -16.92 11.04 2.80
N PHE A 185 -17.14 9.86 3.38
CA PHE A 185 -18.36 9.08 3.16
C PHE A 185 -19.61 9.84 3.57
N TYR A 186 -19.60 10.46 4.76
CA TYR A 186 -20.71 11.28 5.21
C TYR A 186 -20.99 12.43 4.23
N TYR A 187 -19.96 13.13 3.77
CA TYR A 187 -20.12 14.24 2.83
C TYR A 187 -20.66 13.78 1.47
N VAL A 188 -20.11 12.71 0.91
CA VAL A 188 -20.55 12.15 -0.39
C VAL A 188 -22.01 11.72 -0.31
N PHE A 189 -22.38 10.90 0.68
CA PHE A 189 -23.74 10.37 0.79
C PHE A 189 -24.77 11.40 1.30
N SER A 190 -24.32 12.53 1.86
CA SER A 190 -25.22 13.64 2.18
C SER A 190 -25.59 14.48 0.96
N ASN A 191 -24.77 14.45 -0.11
CA ASN A 191 -24.98 15.24 -1.33
C ASN A 191 -25.42 14.40 -2.53
N TYR A 192 -25.08 13.11 -2.56
CA TYR A 192 -25.35 12.22 -3.68
C TYR A 192 -25.96 10.90 -3.23
N SER A 193 -26.98 10.44 -3.95
CA SER A 193 -27.56 9.11 -3.79
C SER A 193 -26.68 8.03 -4.40
N TRP A 194 -26.79 6.80 -3.89
CA TRP A 194 -26.10 5.65 -4.47
C TRP A 194 -26.40 5.47 -5.97
N SER A 195 -27.64 5.73 -6.40
CA SER A 195 -28.02 5.65 -7.81
C SER A 195 -27.31 6.68 -8.69
N GLU A 196 -27.11 7.91 -8.21
CA GLU A 196 -26.39 8.96 -8.94
C GLU A 196 -24.91 8.63 -9.05
N LEU A 197 -24.30 8.15 -7.96
CA LEU A 197 -22.91 7.73 -7.96
C LEU A 197 -22.66 6.59 -8.96
N MET A 198 -23.57 5.61 -9.04
CA MET A 198 -23.46 4.49 -9.98
C MET A 198 -23.64 4.88 -11.45
N GLN A 199 -24.10 6.10 -11.73
CA GLN A 199 -24.21 6.68 -13.07
C GLN A 199 -23.00 7.56 -13.44
N LEU A 200 -22.02 7.72 -12.55
CA LEU A 200 -20.80 8.46 -12.85
C LEU A 200 -20.06 7.80 -14.01
N GLU A 201 -19.95 8.54 -15.12
CA GLU A 201 -19.21 8.15 -16.31
C GLU A 201 -17.72 8.46 -16.16
N ALA A 202 -16.92 7.88 -17.06
CA ALA A 202 -15.50 8.15 -17.13
C ALA A 202 -15.24 9.62 -17.48
N ILE A 203 -14.33 10.26 -16.75
CA ILE A 203 -13.90 11.64 -16.98
C ILE A 203 -12.76 11.68 -18.01
N TYR A 204 -11.84 10.71 -17.94
CA TYR A 204 -10.64 10.63 -18.79
C TYR A 204 -10.46 9.21 -19.32
N PRO A 205 -11.34 8.72 -20.23
CA PRO A 205 -11.16 7.43 -20.87
C PRO A 205 -9.87 7.41 -21.71
N ILE A 206 -9.17 6.28 -21.70
CA ILE A 206 -7.90 6.10 -22.44
C ILE A 206 -8.17 5.88 -23.95
N SER A 207 -9.28 5.22 -24.24
CA SER A 207 -9.78 4.88 -25.57
C SER A 207 -11.28 5.10 -25.64
N GLU A 208 -11.81 5.32 -26.85
CA GLU A 208 -13.25 5.33 -27.09
C GLU A 208 -13.88 3.96 -26.81
N ASN A 209 -13.09 2.88 -26.85
CA ASN A 209 -13.56 1.53 -26.57
C ASN A 209 -13.54 1.21 -25.07
N PHE A 210 -14.71 1.05 -24.48
CA PHE A 210 -14.86 0.66 -23.07
C PHE A 210 -14.09 -0.61 -22.69
N ARG A 211 -14.01 -1.61 -23.58
CA ARG A 211 -13.31 -2.88 -23.28
C ARG A 211 -11.80 -2.66 -23.13
N GLU A 212 -11.25 -1.77 -23.93
CA GLU A 212 -9.83 -1.41 -23.86
C GLU A 212 -9.54 -0.70 -22.55
N ASN A 213 -10.38 0.28 -22.17
CA ASN A 213 -10.26 0.96 -20.88
C ASN A 213 -10.33 -0.04 -19.71
N TYR A 214 -11.27 -1.00 -19.77
CA TYR A 214 -11.43 -2.02 -18.73
C TYR A 214 -10.22 -2.95 -18.65
N MET A 215 -9.64 -3.35 -19.78
CA MET A 215 -8.44 -4.18 -19.83
C MET A 215 -7.24 -3.44 -19.26
N VAL A 216 -7.01 -2.19 -19.65
CA VAL A 216 -5.90 -1.37 -19.13
C VAL A 216 -6.04 -1.15 -17.62
N ALA A 217 -7.25 -0.84 -17.14
CA ALA A 217 -7.53 -0.73 -15.71
C ALA A 217 -7.28 -2.04 -14.95
N THR A 218 -7.60 -3.18 -15.56
CA THR A 218 -7.30 -4.52 -15.01
C THR A 218 -5.79 -4.72 -14.88
N GLU A 219 -5.03 -4.39 -15.93
CA GLU A 219 -3.57 -4.48 -15.93
C GLU A 219 -2.94 -3.55 -14.87
N TRP A 220 -3.48 -2.35 -14.69
CA TRP A 220 -3.02 -1.43 -13.64
C TRP A 220 -3.27 -1.97 -12.24
N ASN A 221 -4.46 -2.52 -11.97
CA ASN A 221 -4.75 -3.17 -10.69
C ASN A 221 -3.82 -4.34 -10.42
N LEU A 222 -3.55 -5.16 -11.44
CA LEU A 222 -2.61 -6.27 -11.37
C LEU A 222 -1.19 -5.79 -11.05
N ALA A 223 -0.70 -4.79 -11.80
CA ALA A 223 0.62 -4.20 -11.60
C ALA A 223 0.76 -3.61 -10.18
N PHE A 224 -0.28 -2.96 -9.68
CA PHE A 224 -0.30 -2.36 -8.35
C PHE A 224 -0.21 -3.42 -7.26
N VAL A 225 -0.97 -4.51 -7.39
CA VAL A 225 -0.86 -5.65 -6.48
C VAL A 225 0.56 -6.24 -6.53
N CYS A 226 1.13 -6.41 -7.72
CA CYS A 226 2.50 -6.92 -7.83
C CYS A 226 3.57 -5.94 -7.31
N ALA A 227 3.33 -4.64 -7.29
CA ALA A 227 4.30 -3.64 -6.84
C ALA A 227 4.67 -3.78 -5.35
N TRP A 228 3.80 -4.38 -4.54
CA TRP A 228 4.00 -4.52 -3.09
C TRP A 228 4.69 -5.84 -2.71
N TYR A 229 5.26 -6.55 -3.69
CA TYR A 229 5.87 -7.85 -3.46
C TYR A 229 6.93 -7.85 -2.36
N THR A 230 7.61 -6.71 -2.15
CA THR A 230 8.66 -6.53 -1.16
C THR A 230 8.14 -6.70 0.28
N VAL A 231 6.88 -6.32 0.52
CA VAL A 231 6.22 -6.43 1.83
C VAL A 231 5.79 -7.87 2.14
N LEU A 232 5.59 -8.68 1.10
CA LEU A 232 5.16 -10.08 1.22
C LEU A 232 6.22 -11.00 1.83
N GLY A 233 7.45 -10.52 2.04
CA GLY A 233 8.49 -11.25 2.79
C GLY A 233 8.61 -10.82 4.24
N VAL A 234 8.44 -9.52 4.50
CA VAL A 234 8.82 -8.89 5.77
C VAL A 234 7.85 -9.22 6.89
N ILE A 235 6.54 -9.12 6.63
CA ILE A 235 5.51 -9.34 7.66
C ILE A 235 5.19 -10.82 7.87
N PRO A 236 5.00 -11.65 6.81
CA PRO A 236 4.62 -13.05 7.00
C PRO A 236 5.61 -13.89 7.80
N ARG A 237 6.92 -13.54 7.76
CA ARG A 237 7.95 -14.24 8.54
C ARG A 237 7.75 -14.15 10.07
N LEU A 238 6.98 -13.16 10.53
CA LEU A 238 6.60 -13.00 11.93
C LEU A 238 5.34 -13.82 12.30
N GLY A 239 4.73 -14.49 11.32
CA GLY A 239 3.47 -15.20 11.43
C GLY A 239 3.59 -16.57 12.09
N LYS A 240 2.68 -16.87 13.02
CA LYS A 240 2.66 -18.15 13.77
C LYS A 240 2.20 -19.36 12.95
N SER A 241 1.43 -19.16 11.89
CA SER A 241 0.94 -20.24 11.02
C SER A 241 0.71 -19.76 9.60
N GLU A 242 0.96 -20.62 8.62
CA GLU A 242 0.77 -20.33 7.18
C GLU A 242 -0.67 -19.90 6.88
N LYS A 243 -1.65 -20.65 7.40
CA LYS A 243 -3.08 -20.31 7.26
C LYS A 243 -3.40 -18.95 7.87
N GLY A 244 -2.84 -18.64 9.05
CA GLY A 244 -3.06 -17.36 9.71
C GLY A 244 -2.48 -16.19 8.92
N SER A 245 -1.26 -16.34 8.41
CA SER A 245 -0.62 -15.33 7.57
C SER A 245 -1.35 -15.13 6.25
N TYR A 246 -1.66 -16.21 5.52
CA TYR A 246 -2.34 -16.15 4.23
C TYR A 246 -3.70 -15.45 4.33
N TRP A 247 -4.58 -15.90 5.24
CA TRP A 247 -5.89 -15.28 5.38
C TRP A 247 -5.81 -13.88 6.00
N GLY A 248 -4.82 -13.60 6.85
CA GLY A 248 -4.60 -12.26 7.37
C GLY A 248 -4.22 -11.27 6.26
N PHE A 249 -3.35 -11.70 5.34
CA PHE A 249 -3.06 -10.94 4.12
C PHE A 249 -4.29 -10.80 3.25
N MET A 250 -5.06 -11.88 3.03
CA MET A 250 -6.27 -11.80 2.20
C MET A 250 -7.28 -10.76 2.72
N VAL A 251 -7.45 -10.65 4.04
CA VAL A 251 -8.34 -9.64 4.64
C VAL A 251 -7.83 -8.23 4.37
N GLY A 252 -6.59 -7.91 4.78
CA GLY A 252 -6.08 -6.55 4.62
C GLY A 252 -5.72 -6.22 3.19
N TYR A 253 -4.74 -6.94 2.66
CA TYR A 253 -4.17 -6.74 1.33
C TYR A 253 -5.14 -7.08 0.18
N GLY A 254 -5.98 -8.09 0.34
CA GLY A 254 -6.92 -8.49 -0.71
C GLY A 254 -8.21 -7.66 -0.69
N VAL A 255 -8.96 -7.75 0.41
CA VAL A 255 -10.32 -7.21 0.50
C VAL A 255 -10.34 -5.75 0.94
N VAL A 256 -9.68 -5.41 2.04
CA VAL A 256 -9.74 -4.05 2.59
C VAL A 256 -9.05 -3.07 1.65
N TYR A 257 -7.92 -3.43 1.06
CA TYR A 257 -7.30 -2.63 0.00
C TYR A 257 -8.26 -2.35 -1.16
N ALA A 258 -8.95 -3.37 -1.69
CA ALA A 258 -9.90 -3.17 -2.78
C ALA A 258 -11.05 -2.21 -2.39
N LEU A 259 -11.53 -2.29 -1.13
CA LEU A 259 -12.54 -1.38 -0.60
C LEU A 259 -12.02 0.05 -0.46
N ILE A 260 -10.80 0.23 0.07
CA ILE A 260 -10.18 1.55 0.25
C ILE A 260 -9.90 2.21 -1.09
N ALA A 261 -9.48 1.44 -2.11
CA ALA A 261 -9.36 1.95 -3.47
C ALA A 261 -10.70 2.48 -4.02
N CYS A 262 -11.84 1.93 -3.60
CA CYS A 262 -13.15 2.46 -4.01
C CYS A 262 -13.52 3.79 -3.32
N VAL A 263 -12.82 4.18 -2.25
CA VAL A 263 -13.09 5.42 -1.50
C VAL A 263 -12.44 6.64 -2.16
N GLY A 264 -11.28 6.44 -2.78
CA GLY A 264 -10.56 7.52 -3.47
C GLY A 264 -11.18 7.85 -4.82
#